data_AF-A0A382ZYY0-F1
#
_entry.id   AF-A0A382ZYY0-F1
#
_cell.length_a   1.000
_cell.length_b   1.000
_cell.length_c   1.000
_cell.angle_alpha   90.00
_cell.angle_beta   90.00
_cell.angle_gamma   90.00
#
_symmetry.space_group_name_H-M   'P 1'
#
loop_
_entity.id
_entity.type
_entity.pdbx_description
1 polymer ?
#
loop_
_entity_poly.entity_id
_entity_poly.type
_entity_poly.pdbx_seq_one_letter_code
_entity_poly.pdbx_strand_id
1 'polypeptide(L)'
;MIKLFWNTHNLKKTITDDGDVKKKEAVEFKWGIYHKKHSDVWIYEILKKTKYDLIDSERSLEKEDILIIVDSNPEKKIEIYNELKLVCSKIFLFHLGDESGAYDLSKVYKNCDYVWRTFCSNKYFKNNQVRCIPIGYKSGLVNKQENKRKYKWAFTGTPHKSSRHDLLFQFSDIKPFFCHKTDKFDEKIISVNEMSEVFSSTEFMPCPNGFFHPETYRLYEALQCG
;
A
#
# COMPACT_ATOMS: atom_id res chain seq x y z
N MET A 1 -13.21 -23.25 7.97
CA MET A 1 -13.17 -22.06 8.85
C MET A 1 -12.53 -20.89 8.09
N ILE A 2 -12.66 -19.63 8.52
CA ILE A 2 -11.93 -18.52 7.85
C ILE A 2 -10.57 -18.33 8.55
N LYS A 3 -9.48 -18.36 7.79
CA LYS A 3 -8.11 -18.13 8.26
C LYS A 3 -7.54 -16.86 7.64
N LEU A 4 -6.82 -16.06 8.41
CA LEU A 4 -6.06 -14.90 7.94
C LEU A 4 -4.56 -15.20 8.02
N PHE A 5 -3.86 -15.05 6.91
CA PHE A 5 -2.43 -15.31 6.81
C PHE A 5 -1.66 -14.11 6.25
N TRP A 6 -0.65 -13.65 6.99
CA TRP A 6 0.26 -12.59 6.56
C TRP A 6 1.49 -13.16 5.89
N ASN A 7 1.46 -13.26 4.56
CA ASN A 7 2.51 -13.88 3.76
C ASN A 7 3.58 -12.89 3.24
N THR A 8 3.54 -11.61 3.64
CA THR A 8 4.36 -10.54 3.05
C THR A 8 5.87 -10.76 3.15
N HIS A 9 6.35 -11.46 4.18
CA HIS A 9 7.78 -11.63 4.49
C HIS A 9 8.24 -13.10 4.35
N ASN A 10 7.35 -14.00 3.95
CA ASN A 10 7.67 -15.41 3.73
C ASN A 10 8.21 -15.58 2.31
N LEU A 11 9.53 -15.48 2.19
CA LEU A 11 10.26 -15.79 0.96
C LEU A 11 11.10 -17.04 1.19
N LYS A 12 11.07 -17.97 0.22
CA LYS A 12 12.04 -19.08 0.20
C LYS A 12 13.42 -18.45 0.04
N LYS A 13 14.32 -18.72 1.00
CA LYS A 13 15.72 -18.33 0.89
C LYS A 13 16.40 -19.22 -0.16
N THR A 14 17.10 -18.60 -1.10
CA THR A 14 17.92 -19.34 -2.05
C THR A 14 19.18 -19.83 -1.34
N ILE A 15 19.47 -21.13 -1.41
CA ILE A 15 20.75 -21.67 -0.94
C ILE A 15 21.80 -21.34 -2.01
N THR A 16 22.47 -20.21 -1.85
CA THR A 16 23.55 -19.75 -2.75
C THR A 16 24.59 -18.97 -1.95
N ASP A 17 25.84 -18.96 -2.42
CA ASP A 17 26.91 -18.12 -1.86
C ASP A 17 27.06 -16.77 -2.56
N ASP A 18 26.24 -16.52 -3.59
CA ASP A 18 26.20 -15.25 -4.29
C ASP A 18 25.73 -14.11 -3.36
N GLY A 19 26.63 -13.15 -3.11
CA GLY A 19 26.38 -12.01 -2.24
C GLY A 19 25.31 -11.06 -2.77
N ASP A 20 25.15 -10.94 -4.08
CA ASP A 20 24.13 -10.07 -4.68
C ASP A 20 22.73 -10.67 -4.54
N VAL A 21 22.62 -12.00 -4.64
CA VAL A 21 21.35 -12.71 -4.37
C VAL A 21 20.94 -12.52 -2.92
N LYS A 22 21.84 -12.77 -1.96
CA LYS A 22 21.58 -12.57 -0.52
C LYS A 22 21.14 -11.13 -0.22
N LYS A 23 21.77 -10.14 -0.87
CA LYS A 23 21.44 -8.73 -0.69
C LYS A 23 20.04 -8.40 -1.23
N LYS A 24 19.66 -8.92 -2.40
CA LYS A 24 18.31 -8.74 -2.96
C LYS A 24 17.25 -9.35 -2.06
N GLU A 25 17.44 -10.59 -1.60
CA GLU A 25 16.52 -11.26 -0.68
C GLU A 25 16.34 -10.48 0.63
N ALA A 26 17.43 -9.95 1.20
CA ALA A 26 17.36 -9.12 2.41
C ALA A 26 16.54 -7.84 2.20
N VAL A 27 16.67 -7.20 1.03
CA VAL A 27 15.88 -6.03 0.65
C VAL A 27 14.40 -6.40 0.52
N GLU A 28 14.08 -7.51 -0.12
CA GLU A 28 12.70 -7.98 -0.29
C GLU A 28 12.05 -8.34 1.05
N PHE A 29 12.78 -9.01 1.93
CA PHE A 29 12.32 -9.31 3.28
C PHE A 29 12.02 -8.02 4.07
N LYS A 30 12.89 -7.01 3.97
CA LYS A 30 12.67 -5.69 4.58
C LYS A 30 11.41 -5.02 4.03
N TRP A 31 11.16 -5.11 2.73
CA TRP A 31 9.92 -4.61 2.11
C TRP A 31 8.69 -5.39 2.58
N GLY A 32 8.77 -6.71 2.74
CA GLY A 32 7.69 -7.53 3.28
C GLY A 32 7.29 -7.14 4.70
N ILE A 33 8.28 -6.85 5.57
CA ILE A 33 8.05 -6.30 6.91
C ILE A 33 7.40 -4.92 6.83
N TYR A 34 7.92 -4.06 5.96
CA TYR A 34 7.36 -2.72 5.74
C TYR A 34 5.87 -2.80 5.37
N HIS A 35 5.51 -3.61 4.36
CA HIS A 35 4.12 -3.75 3.95
C HIS A 35 3.21 -4.26 5.07
N LYS A 36 3.67 -5.23 5.87
CA LYS A 36 2.90 -5.70 7.04
C LYS A 36 2.67 -4.57 8.03
N LYS A 37 3.73 -3.88 8.44
CA LYS A 37 3.69 -2.80 9.43
C LYS A 37 2.82 -1.62 9.00
N HIS A 38 2.78 -1.31 7.70
CA HIS A 38 2.04 -0.16 7.18
C HIS A 38 0.65 -0.50 6.64
N SER A 39 0.27 -1.78 6.63
CA SER A 39 -1.05 -2.21 6.14
C SER A 39 -1.91 -2.93 7.15
N ASP A 40 -1.34 -3.35 8.28
CA ASP A 40 -2.06 -4.10 9.32
C ASP A 40 -3.30 -3.37 9.82
N VAL A 41 -3.18 -2.10 10.20
CA VAL A 41 -4.27 -1.31 10.78
C VAL A 41 -5.49 -1.27 9.85
N TRP A 42 -5.30 -0.92 8.58
CA TRP A 42 -6.44 -0.77 7.67
C TRP A 42 -7.01 -2.12 7.20
N ILE A 43 -6.17 -3.16 7.07
CA ILE A 43 -6.67 -4.50 6.72
C ILE A 43 -7.53 -5.05 7.85
N TYR A 44 -7.09 -4.91 9.11
CA TYR A 44 -7.91 -5.29 10.26
C TYR A 44 -9.19 -4.47 10.34
N GLU A 45 -9.14 -3.17 10.00
CA GLU A 45 -10.34 -2.33 9.96
C GLU A 45 -11.35 -2.81 8.89
N ILE A 46 -10.89 -3.19 7.69
CA ILE A 46 -11.75 -3.77 6.65
C ILE A 46 -12.36 -5.10 7.10
N LEU A 47 -11.57 -5.93 7.78
CA LEU A 47 -11.97 -7.26 8.23
C LEU A 47 -12.66 -7.27 9.60
N LYS A 48 -12.87 -6.11 10.25
CA LYS A 48 -13.34 -6.03 11.65
C LYS A 48 -14.66 -6.73 11.96
N LYS A 49 -15.51 -6.91 10.93
CA LYS A 49 -16.81 -7.59 11.06
C LYS A 49 -16.75 -9.08 10.70
N THR A 50 -15.61 -9.55 10.22
CA THR A 50 -15.39 -10.94 9.80
C THR A 50 -14.72 -11.70 10.95
N LYS A 51 -15.29 -12.84 11.33
CA LYS A 51 -14.63 -13.76 12.28
C LYS A 51 -13.63 -14.62 11.51
N TYR A 52 -12.38 -14.63 11.95
CA TYR A 52 -11.30 -15.44 11.37
C TYR A 52 -10.29 -15.79 12.46
N ASP A 53 -9.51 -16.85 12.21
CA ASP A 53 -8.34 -17.16 13.02
C ASP A 53 -7.07 -16.67 12.32
N LEU A 54 -6.19 -16.02 13.07
CA LEU A 54 -4.87 -15.68 12.59
C LEU A 54 -3.98 -16.92 12.59
N ILE A 55 -3.29 -17.17 11.47
CA ILE A 55 -2.31 -18.24 11.34
C ILE A 55 -0.94 -17.68 10.95
N ASP A 56 0.12 -18.32 11.44
CA ASP A 56 1.50 -17.93 11.14
C ASP A 56 2.13 -18.75 10.01
N SER A 57 1.50 -19.85 9.60
CA SER A 57 1.95 -20.70 8.50
C SER A 57 0.79 -21.40 7.81
N GLU A 58 0.96 -21.63 6.51
CA GLU A 58 0.13 -22.48 5.66
C GLU A 58 -0.04 -23.91 6.19
N ARG A 59 0.88 -24.40 7.03
CA ARG A 59 0.78 -25.72 7.68
C ARG A 59 -0.39 -25.86 8.65
N SER A 60 -0.93 -24.73 9.12
CA SER A 60 -2.09 -24.68 10.02
C SER A 60 -3.43 -24.71 9.26
N LEU A 61 -3.41 -24.83 7.93
CA LEU A 61 -4.62 -24.91 7.11
C LEU A 61 -5.14 -26.34 7.05
N GLU A 62 -6.45 -26.47 7.25
CA GLU A 62 -7.16 -27.72 7.07
C GLU A 62 -7.91 -27.73 5.75
N LYS A 63 -8.26 -28.92 5.26
CA LYS A 63 -9.03 -29.07 4.03
C LYS A 63 -10.34 -28.27 4.16
N GLU A 64 -10.70 -27.58 3.08
CA GLU A 64 -11.93 -26.76 2.98
C GLU A 64 -11.90 -25.44 3.75
N ASP A 65 -10.79 -25.06 4.39
CA ASP A 65 -10.64 -23.72 4.94
C ASP A 65 -10.79 -22.62 3.87
N ILE A 66 -11.35 -21.49 4.29
CA ILE A 66 -11.38 -20.26 3.50
C ILE A 66 -10.19 -19.42 3.94
N LEU A 67 -9.30 -19.12 3.01
CA LEU A 67 -8.09 -18.35 3.29
C LEU A 67 -8.25 -16.90 2.84
N ILE A 68 -7.98 -15.97 3.74
CA ILE A 68 -7.64 -14.58 3.44
C ILE A 68 -6.13 -14.48 3.57
N ILE A 69 -5.44 -14.20 2.47
CA ILE A 69 -3.98 -14.05 2.43
C ILE A 69 -3.60 -12.61 2.10
N VAL A 70 -2.66 -12.06 2.85
CA VAL A 70 -2.09 -10.73 2.59
C VAL A 70 -0.65 -10.90 2.11
N ASP A 71 -0.35 -10.39 0.92
CA ASP A 71 0.93 -10.61 0.28
C ASP A 71 1.41 -9.36 -0.48
N SER A 72 2.72 -9.13 -0.47
CA SER A 72 3.37 -7.99 -1.13
C SER A 72 4.14 -8.38 -2.40
N ASN A 73 4.45 -9.67 -2.57
CA ASN A 73 5.17 -10.16 -3.74
C ASN A 73 4.68 -11.56 -4.18
N PRO A 74 3.38 -11.71 -4.47
CA PRO A 74 2.79 -12.97 -4.88
C PRO A 74 3.38 -13.53 -6.18
N GLU A 75 3.89 -12.68 -7.07
CA GLU A 75 4.52 -13.07 -8.34
C GLU A 75 5.70 -14.02 -8.15
N LYS A 76 6.36 -13.98 -6.98
CA LYS A 76 7.49 -14.84 -6.62
C LYS A 76 7.10 -16.12 -5.90
N LYS A 77 5.81 -16.34 -5.66
CA LYS A 77 5.31 -17.38 -4.75
C LYS A 77 4.30 -18.33 -5.38
N ILE A 78 4.30 -18.44 -6.71
CA ILE A 78 3.31 -19.24 -7.46
C ILE A 78 3.16 -20.67 -6.93
N GLU A 79 4.26 -21.31 -6.53
CA GLU A 79 4.26 -22.66 -5.94
C GLU A 79 3.38 -22.74 -4.70
N ILE A 80 3.51 -21.77 -3.78
CA ILE A 80 2.71 -21.68 -2.56
C ILE A 80 1.23 -21.52 -2.94
N TYR A 81 0.90 -20.65 -3.91
CA TYR A 81 -0.50 -20.46 -4.33
C TYR A 81 -1.10 -21.71 -4.98
N ASN A 82 -0.30 -22.51 -5.70
CA ASN A 82 -0.75 -23.78 -6.25
C ASN A 82 -1.08 -24.77 -5.13
N GLU A 83 -0.22 -24.87 -4.11
CA GLU A 83 -0.44 -25.73 -2.93
C GLU A 83 -1.68 -25.29 -2.14
N LEU A 84 -1.81 -23.99 -1.87
CA LEU A 84 -2.96 -23.42 -1.17
C LEU A 84 -4.28 -23.74 -1.90
N LYS A 85 -4.29 -23.73 -3.24
CA LYS A 85 -5.49 -24.03 -4.03
C LYS A 85 -5.94 -25.49 -3.92
N LEU A 86 -5.04 -26.41 -3.58
CA LEU A 86 -5.37 -27.82 -3.36
C LEU A 86 -6.00 -28.05 -1.97
N VAL A 87 -5.70 -27.19 -1.00
CA VAL A 87 -6.14 -27.35 0.40
C VAL A 87 -7.39 -26.52 0.70
N CYS A 88 -7.38 -25.24 0.30
CA CYS A 88 -8.41 -24.27 0.66
C CYS A 88 -9.64 -24.37 -0.26
N SER A 89 -10.84 -24.22 0.29
CA SER A 89 -12.07 -24.13 -0.50
C SER A 89 -12.17 -22.82 -1.28
N LYS A 90 -11.69 -21.72 -0.67
CA LYS A 90 -11.64 -20.38 -1.29
C LYS A 90 -10.40 -19.62 -0.85
N ILE A 91 -9.86 -18.80 -1.75
CA ILE A 91 -8.69 -17.95 -1.48
C ILE A 91 -9.02 -16.50 -1.85
N PHE A 92 -8.88 -15.60 -0.89
CA PHE A 92 -9.02 -14.16 -1.07
C PHE A 92 -7.67 -13.49 -0.84
N LEU A 93 -7.17 -12.74 -1.82
CA LEU A 93 -5.85 -12.10 -1.76
C LEU A 93 -5.96 -10.59 -1.58
N PHE A 94 -5.29 -10.04 -0.55
CA PHE A 94 -4.88 -8.64 -0.52
C PHE A 94 -3.47 -8.52 -1.09
N HIS A 95 -3.36 -8.01 -2.32
CA HIS A 95 -2.08 -7.77 -2.99
C HIS A 95 -1.61 -6.33 -2.73
N LEU A 96 -0.50 -6.19 -2.01
CA LEU A 96 0.06 -4.93 -1.53
C LEU A 96 1.20 -4.36 -2.40
N GLY A 97 1.69 -5.10 -3.39
CA GLY A 97 2.83 -4.74 -4.23
C GLY A 97 2.48 -4.42 -5.67
N ASP A 98 3.51 -4.41 -6.53
CA ASP A 98 3.41 -4.14 -7.98
C ASP A 98 2.91 -2.71 -8.34
N GLU A 99 3.48 -1.67 -7.70
CA GLU A 99 3.14 -0.26 -7.98
C GLU A 99 3.28 0.10 -9.47
N SER A 100 4.28 -0.47 -10.15
CA SER A 100 4.53 -0.23 -11.57
C SER A 100 3.64 -1.04 -12.51
N GLY A 101 2.94 -2.07 -12.01
CA GLY A 101 2.16 -2.99 -12.84
C GLY A 101 3.01 -3.85 -13.78
N ALA A 102 4.29 -4.07 -13.43
CA ALA A 102 5.29 -4.68 -14.30
C ALA A 102 5.18 -6.21 -14.37
N TYR A 103 4.55 -6.86 -13.38
CA TYR A 103 4.48 -8.31 -13.32
C TYR A 103 3.22 -8.88 -13.95
N ASP A 104 3.36 -10.06 -14.59
CA ASP A 104 2.21 -10.88 -14.97
C ASP A 104 1.78 -11.75 -13.79
N LEU A 105 0.66 -11.37 -13.19
CA LEU A 105 0.06 -12.03 -12.02
C LEU A 105 -1.04 -13.03 -12.41
N SER A 106 -1.27 -13.26 -13.71
CA SER A 106 -2.36 -14.11 -14.21
C SER A 106 -2.35 -15.50 -13.57
N LYS A 107 -1.17 -16.13 -13.49
CA LYS A 107 -1.00 -17.46 -12.90
C LYS A 107 -1.36 -17.50 -11.41
N VAL A 108 -0.95 -16.49 -10.65
CA VAL A 108 -1.25 -16.43 -9.21
C VAL A 108 -2.72 -16.10 -8.98
N TYR A 109 -3.26 -15.12 -9.71
CA TYR A 109 -4.65 -14.70 -9.54
C TYR A 109 -5.63 -15.80 -9.94
N LYS A 110 -5.28 -16.69 -10.88
CA LYS A 110 -6.10 -17.85 -11.24
C LYS A 110 -6.30 -18.83 -10.07
N ASN A 111 -5.40 -18.85 -9.08
CA ASN A 111 -5.55 -19.63 -7.86
C ASN A 111 -6.44 -18.95 -6.81
N CYS A 112 -6.72 -17.65 -6.96
CA CYS A 112 -7.54 -16.89 -6.02
C CYS A 112 -8.99 -16.83 -6.49
N ASP A 113 -9.94 -16.86 -5.57
CA ASP A 113 -11.36 -16.63 -5.85
C ASP A 113 -11.66 -15.13 -5.96
N TYR A 114 -10.89 -14.31 -5.25
CA TYR A 114 -10.97 -12.85 -5.36
C TYR A 114 -9.63 -12.19 -5.01
N VAL A 115 -9.38 -11.02 -5.59
CA VAL A 115 -8.17 -10.23 -5.33
C VAL A 115 -8.54 -8.77 -5.10
N TRP A 116 -8.08 -8.23 -3.98
CA TRP A 116 -8.01 -6.79 -3.73
C TRP A 116 -6.59 -6.28 -3.96
N ARG A 117 -6.45 -5.16 -4.65
CA ARG A 117 -5.15 -4.54 -4.92
C ARG A 117 -5.17 -3.04 -4.69
N THR A 118 -4.11 -2.51 -4.08
CA THR A 118 -3.99 -1.09 -3.72
C THR A 118 -3.51 -0.21 -4.87
N PHE A 119 -2.65 -0.73 -5.75
CA PHE A 119 -2.19 -0.01 -6.94
C PHE A 119 -3.07 -0.35 -8.13
N CYS A 120 -3.97 0.56 -8.50
CA CYS A 120 -4.88 0.32 -9.60
C CYS A 120 -4.20 0.15 -10.97
N SER A 121 -4.93 -0.42 -11.91
CA SER A 121 -4.49 -0.53 -13.30
C SER A 121 -5.73 -0.72 -14.12
N ASN A 122 -5.82 0.03 -15.21
CA ASN A 122 -6.95 0.01 -16.13
C ASN A 122 -7.29 -1.41 -16.61
N LYS A 123 -6.29 -2.32 -16.68
CA LYS A 123 -6.47 -3.73 -17.05
C LYS A 123 -7.45 -4.49 -16.16
N TYR A 124 -7.74 -3.99 -14.95
CA TYR A 124 -8.66 -4.64 -14.03
C TYR A 124 -9.99 -3.88 -13.80
N PHE A 125 -10.24 -2.76 -14.48
CA PHE A 125 -11.47 -1.97 -14.26
C PHE A 125 -12.76 -2.71 -14.64
N LYS A 126 -12.68 -3.63 -15.60
CA LYS A 126 -13.79 -4.50 -16.03
C LYS A 126 -13.60 -5.96 -15.59
N ASN A 127 -12.79 -6.20 -14.56
CA ASN A 127 -12.51 -7.54 -14.06
C ASN A 127 -13.43 -7.89 -12.87
N ASN A 128 -14.03 -9.07 -12.89
CA ASN A 128 -14.95 -9.53 -11.84
C ASN A 128 -14.24 -10.16 -10.63
N GLN A 129 -13.02 -10.65 -10.82
CA GLN A 129 -12.21 -11.30 -9.79
C GLN A 129 -11.30 -10.31 -9.06
N VAL A 130 -10.85 -9.27 -9.75
CA VAL A 130 -9.87 -8.31 -9.23
C VAL A 130 -10.54 -6.96 -9.00
N ARG A 131 -10.47 -6.45 -7.76
CA ARG A 131 -10.92 -5.09 -7.42
C ARG A 131 -9.80 -4.24 -6.88
N CYS A 132 -9.91 -2.97 -7.23
CA CYS A 132 -9.11 -1.91 -6.68
C CYS A 132 -9.60 -1.50 -5.30
N ILE A 133 -8.66 -1.32 -4.37
CA ILE A 133 -8.85 -0.53 -3.16
C ILE A 133 -7.95 0.70 -3.32
N PRO A 134 -8.45 1.93 -3.12
CA PRO A 134 -7.61 3.11 -3.05
C PRO A 134 -6.44 2.96 -2.07
N ILE A 135 -5.29 3.55 -2.36
CA ILE A 135 -4.13 3.53 -1.42
C ILE A 135 -4.44 4.27 -0.09
N GLY A 136 -5.47 5.12 -0.09
CA GLY A 136 -5.97 5.80 1.09
C GLY A 136 -5.03 6.90 1.59
N TYR A 137 -5.17 7.24 2.87
CA TYR A 137 -4.40 8.27 3.56
C TYR A 137 -3.77 7.72 4.84
N LYS A 138 -2.84 8.47 5.42
CA LYS A 138 -2.13 8.07 6.65
C LYS A 138 -3.10 7.91 7.84
N SER A 139 -3.04 6.76 8.52
CA SER A 139 -3.88 6.48 9.69
C SER A 139 -3.79 7.58 10.76
N GLY A 140 -4.94 7.98 11.30
CA GLY A 140 -5.06 9.01 12.34
C GLY A 140 -5.21 10.44 11.81
N LEU A 141 -5.16 10.65 10.49
CA LEU A 141 -5.38 11.96 9.90
C LEU A 141 -6.83 12.42 10.10
N VAL A 142 -7.01 13.64 10.62
CA VAL A 142 -8.33 14.19 10.96
C VAL A 142 -8.49 15.61 10.41
N ASN A 143 -9.68 15.91 9.89
CA ASN A 143 -10.08 17.28 9.58
C ASN A 143 -10.32 18.06 10.88
N LYS A 144 -9.59 19.15 11.09
CA LYS A 144 -9.74 20.05 12.25
C LYS A 144 -10.84 21.09 12.09
N GLN A 145 -11.50 21.14 10.93
CA GLN A 145 -12.59 22.06 10.59
C GLN A 145 -12.21 23.53 10.81
N GLU A 146 -11.03 23.92 10.31
CA GLU A 146 -10.54 25.29 10.45
C GLU A 146 -11.37 26.25 9.60
N ASN A 147 -12.07 27.18 10.27
CA ASN A 147 -12.90 28.18 9.61
C ASN A 147 -12.06 29.21 8.82
N LYS A 148 -10.79 29.39 9.18
CA LYS A 148 -9.87 30.32 8.53
C LYS A 148 -8.64 29.58 8.04
N ARG A 149 -8.50 29.47 6.72
CA ARG A 149 -7.32 28.85 6.10
C ARG A 149 -6.12 29.79 6.25
N LYS A 150 -5.03 29.25 6.81
CA LYS A 150 -3.76 29.94 7.05
C LYS A 150 -2.87 29.94 5.81
N TYR A 151 -2.93 28.88 5.01
CA TYR A 151 -2.07 28.68 3.84
C TYR A 151 -2.90 28.65 2.55
N LYS A 152 -2.38 29.27 1.49
CA LYS A 152 -2.92 29.09 0.13
C LYS A 152 -2.72 27.67 -0.34
N TRP A 153 -1.51 27.14 -0.15
CA TRP A 153 -1.22 25.76 -0.49
C TRP A 153 -0.26 25.09 0.49
N ALA A 154 -0.31 23.76 0.52
CA ALA A 154 0.60 22.94 1.30
C ALA A 154 1.13 21.76 0.50
N PHE A 155 2.38 21.39 0.76
CA PHE A 155 2.99 20.18 0.22
C PHE A 155 3.76 19.41 1.29
N THR A 156 3.61 18.09 1.30
CA THR A 156 4.43 17.18 2.10
C THR A 156 4.95 16.01 1.26
N GLY A 157 6.22 15.70 1.35
CA GLY A 157 6.80 14.49 0.74
C GLY A 157 8.07 14.75 -0.07
N THR A 158 8.50 13.78 -0.85
CA THR A 158 9.76 13.85 -1.60
C THR A 158 9.60 14.71 -2.87
N PRO A 159 10.43 15.76 -3.05
CA PRO A 159 10.31 16.70 -4.17
C PRO A 159 10.98 16.22 -5.47
N HIS A 160 11.89 15.25 -5.41
CA HIS A 160 12.77 14.89 -6.55
C HIS A 160 12.16 13.90 -7.56
N LYS A 161 10.85 13.65 -7.51
CA LYS A 161 10.16 12.67 -8.37
C LYS A 161 9.00 13.32 -9.09
N SER A 162 8.66 12.80 -10.27
CA SER A 162 7.40 13.10 -10.98
C SER A 162 7.09 14.60 -11.12
N SER A 163 8.07 15.37 -11.64
CA SER A 163 8.02 16.83 -11.86
C SER A 163 7.62 17.69 -10.65
N ARG A 164 7.68 17.13 -9.43
CA ARG A 164 7.31 17.83 -8.20
C ARG A 164 8.22 19.02 -7.93
N HIS A 165 9.49 18.94 -8.29
CA HIS A 165 10.42 20.06 -8.11
C HIS A 165 9.96 21.30 -8.88
N ASP A 166 9.64 21.13 -10.16
CA ASP A 166 9.17 22.24 -11.02
C ASP A 166 7.83 22.77 -10.53
N LEU A 167 6.90 21.88 -10.15
CA LEU A 167 5.61 22.28 -9.58
C LEU A 167 5.79 23.16 -8.33
N LEU A 168 6.66 22.75 -7.41
CA LEU A 168 6.93 23.49 -6.18
C LEU A 168 7.64 24.81 -6.45
N PHE A 169 8.47 24.87 -7.49
CA PHE A 169 9.08 26.12 -7.95
C PHE A 169 8.02 27.07 -8.52
N GLN A 170 7.12 26.60 -9.40
CA GLN A 170 6.05 27.44 -9.96
C GLN A 170 5.10 27.97 -8.88
N PHE A 171 4.88 27.22 -7.81
CA PHE A 171 3.99 27.64 -6.72
C PHE A 171 4.70 28.49 -5.66
N SER A 172 6.02 28.69 -5.74
CA SER A 172 6.79 29.38 -4.69
C SER A 172 6.39 30.83 -4.47
N ASP A 173 5.80 31.47 -5.48
CA ASP A 173 5.40 32.87 -5.42
C ASP A 173 3.98 33.04 -4.84
N ILE A 174 3.21 31.95 -4.75
CA ILE A 174 1.87 31.95 -4.15
C ILE A 174 2.02 31.84 -2.63
N LYS A 175 1.87 32.97 -1.92
CA LYS A 175 2.00 33.08 -0.46
C LYS A 175 0.64 33.28 0.23
N PRO A 176 0.50 32.92 1.52
CA PRO A 176 1.42 32.08 2.32
C PRO A 176 1.31 30.59 1.94
N PHE A 177 2.38 29.81 2.12
CA PHE A 177 2.36 28.36 1.90
C PHE A 177 3.09 27.58 2.98
N PHE A 178 2.79 26.29 3.08
CA PHE A 178 3.54 25.32 3.88
C PHE A 178 4.21 24.28 2.98
N CYS A 179 5.48 23.96 3.22
CA CYS A 179 6.17 22.93 2.43
C CYS A 179 7.12 22.12 3.30
N HIS A 180 6.78 20.85 3.52
CA HIS A 180 7.62 19.87 4.20
C HIS A 180 8.22 18.88 3.19
N LYS A 181 9.52 19.01 2.93
CA LYS A 181 10.23 18.13 2.00
C LYS A 181 10.89 17.00 2.78
N THR A 182 10.60 15.75 2.41
CA THR A 182 11.33 14.60 2.96
C THR A 182 12.62 14.37 2.18
N ASP A 183 13.68 13.94 2.87
CA ASP A 183 14.98 13.64 2.25
C ASP A 183 14.86 12.40 1.36
N LYS A 184 14.20 11.36 1.87
CA LYS A 184 13.95 10.08 1.20
C LYS A 184 12.58 9.52 1.58
N PHE A 185 12.25 8.37 0.99
CA PHE A 185 11.09 7.60 1.37
C PHE A 185 11.21 7.15 2.84
N ASP A 186 10.13 7.35 3.60
CA ASP A 186 10.03 6.99 5.03
C ASP A 186 11.07 7.66 5.95
N GLU A 187 11.66 8.78 5.53
CA GLU A 187 12.69 9.52 6.28
C GLU A 187 12.24 10.97 6.53
N LYS A 188 12.38 11.45 7.79
CA LYS A 188 11.91 12.79 8.23
C LYS A 188 10.45 13.07 7.87
N ILE A 189 9.59 12.10 8.11
CA ILE A 189 8.17 12.16 7.78
C ILE A 189 7.47 13.14 8.73
N ILE A 190 6.60 14.00 8.20
CA ILE A 190 5.74 14.86 9.02
C ILE A 190 4.85 14.02 9.95
N SER A 191 4.61 14.53 11.17
CA SER A 191 3.73 13.87 12.12
C SER A 191 2.26 13.92 11.65
N VAL A 192 1.43 12.97 12.07
CA VAL A 192 0.01 12.94 11.69
C VAL A 192 -0.75 14.15 12.26
N ASN A 193 -0.40 14.58 13.47
CA ASN A 193 -1.03 15.73 14.12
C ASN A 193 -0.71 17.02 13.37
N GLU A 194 0.57 17.26 13.07
CA GLU A 194 1.01 18.42 12.31
C GLU A 194 0.44 18.41 10.88
N MET A 195 0.42 17.25 10.23
CA MET A 195 -0.23 17.10 8.92
C MET A 195 -1.72 17.46 8.99
N SER A 196 -2.43 16.99 10.02
CA SER A 196 -3.86 17.31 10.24
C SER A 196 -4.07 18.82 10.39
N GLU A 197 -3.23 19.49 11.19
CA GLU A 197 -3.29 20.94 11.42
C GLU A 197 -3.00 21.74 10.13
N VAL A 198 -1.93 21.39 9.43
CA VAL A 198 -1.53 22.09 8.20
C VAL A 198 -2.58 21.89 7.11
N PHE A 199 -3.01 20.65 6.84
CA PHE A 199 -3.91 20.38 5.73
C PHE A 199 -5.29 20.97 5.97
N SER A 200 -5.82 20.85 7.20
CA SER A 200 -7.08 21.49 7.56
C SER A 200 -7.02 23.02 7.47
N SER A 201 -5.83 23.63 7.60
CA SER A 201 -5.63 25.08 7.47
C SER A 201 -5.19 25.53 6.07
N THR A 202 -5.27 24.66 5.06
CA THR A 202 -4.84 24.95 3.68
C THR A 202 -6.02 25.12 2.71
N GLU A 203 -5.95 26.07 1.77
CA GLU A 203 -7.00 26.30 0.77
C GLU A 203 -6.99 25.28 -0.38
N PHE A 204 -5.82 24.93 -0.92
CA PHE A 204 -5.70 23.87 -1.93
C PHE A 204 -4.40 23.08 -1.81
N MET A 205 -4.40 21.82 -2.27
CA MET A 205 -3.23 20.96 -2.22
C MET A 205 -2.82 20.45 -3.60
N PRO A 206 -1.60 20.76 -4.09
CA PRO A 206 -1.06 20.09 -5.26
C PRO A 206 -0.94 18.58 -5.04
N CYS A 207 -1.55 17.81 -5.93
CA CYS A 207 -1.51 16.34 -5.91
C CYS A 207 -0.83 15.74 -7.15
N PRO A 208 0.45 16.06 -7.44
CA PRO A 208 1.18 15.43 -8.54
C PRO A 208 1.29 13.91 -8.35
N ASN A 209 1.48 13.18 -9.46
CA ASN A 209 1.53 11.72 -9.50
C ASN A 209 2.46 11.10 -8.44
N GLY A 210 2.17 9.84 -8.10
CA GLY A 210 3.05 8.94 -7.37
C GLY A 210 4.38 8.70 -8.10
N PHE A 211 5.17 7.70 -7.67
CA PHE A 211 6.45 7.46 -8.32
C PHE A 211 6.24 6.79 -9.69
N PHE A 212 5.50 5.68 -9.71
CA PHE A 212 5.09 5.01 -10.95
C PHE A 212 3.59 5.10 -11.20
N HIS A 213 2.80 5.09 -10.13
CA HIS A 213 1.35 5.08 -10.21
C HIS A 213 0.77 6.52 -10.21
N PRO A 214 -0.30 6.82 -10.97
CA PRO A 214 -0.92 8.16 -10.97
C PRO A 214 -1.51 8.55 -9.62
N GLU A 215 -1.98 7.57 -8.85
CA GLU A 215 -2.55 7.79 -7.52
C GLU A 215 -1.47 8.10 -6.49
N THR A 216 -1.80 8.97 -5.52
CA THR A 216 -0.89 9.38 -4.45
C THR A 216 -1.66 9.55 -3.13
N TYR A 217 -1.01 9.21 -2.01
CA TYR A 217 -1.56 9.46 -0.67
C TYR A 217 -2.06 10.89 -0.51
N ARG A 218 -1.34 11.87 -1.10
CA ARG A 218 -1.67 13.30 -1.04
C ARG A 218 -3.09 13.62 -1.48
N LEU A 219 -3.64 12.89 -2.45
CA LEU A 219 -5.02 13.10 -2.90
C LEU A 219 -6.01 12.77 -1.78
N TYR A 220 -5.85 11.60 -1.16
CA TYR A 220 -6.71 11.15 -0.08
C TYR A 220 -6.48 11.92 1.21
N GLU A 221 -5.24 12.30 1.49
CA GLU A 221 -4.90 13.13 2.65
C GLU A 221 -5.52 14.52 2.54
N ALA A 222 -5.53 15.12 1.34
CA ALA A 222 -6.24 16.37 1.09
C ALA A 222 -7.75 16.20 1.27
N LEU A 223 -8.35 15.18 0.65
CA LEU A 223 -9.78 14.90 0.79
C LEU A 223 -10.21 14.66 2.23
N GLN A 224 -9.37 13.98 3.02
CA GLN A 224 -9.64 13.69 4.42
C GLN A 224 -9.63 14.97 5.28
N CYS A 225 -8.85 15.98 4.93
CA CYS A 225 -8.71 17.23 5.68
C CYS A 225 -9.59 18.39 5.16
N GLY A 226 -10.39 18.15 4.11
CA GLY A 226 -11.31 19.14 3.51
C GLY A 226 -10.60 20.37 3.00
#